data_AF-A0A377HIR8-F1
#
_entry.id   AF-A0A377HIR8-F1
#
_cell.length_a   1.000
_cell.length_b   1.000
_cell.length_c   1.000
_cell.angle_alpha   90.00
_cell.angle_beta   90.00
_cell.angle_gamma   90.00
#
_symmetry.space_group_name_H-M   'P 1'
#
loop_
_entity.id
_entity.type
_entity.pdbx_description
1 polymer ?
#
loop_
_entity_poly.entity_id
_entity_poly.type
_entity_poly.pdbx_seq_one_letter_code
_entity_poly.pdbx_strand_id
1 'polypeptide(L)'
;MELSSIIEVIRIKQEVREEMVALEHAVIQSPDNARQIGASFIGDDDREVFLVIMLNTKNRVIGVHRAHVGSVNSSVVHPREIFKCAILNNASCIIACHQHPSGDPSPSREDILVSERLHWMGYTQLDINEEVD
;
A
#
# COMPACT_ATOMS: atom_id res chain seq x y z
N MET A 1 18.26 -24.19 32.86
CA MET A 1 18.46 -23.51 31.57
C MET A 1 17.10 -22.98 31.16
N GLU A 2 16.93 -21.67 31.03
CA GLU A 2 15.68 -21.10 30.51
C GLU A 2 15.59 -21.36 29.01
N LEU A 3 14.47 -21.92 28.58
CA LEU A 3 14.18 -22.13 27.17
C LEU A 3 13.28 -21.00 26.70
N SER A 4 13.67 -20.34 25.61
CA SER A 4 12.80 -19.46 24.84
C SER A 4 12.43 -20.16 23.53
N SER A 5 11.15 -20.08 23.17
CA SER A 5 10.62 -20.63 21.92
C SER A 5 10.48 -19.51 20.90
N ILE A 6 10.86 -19.77 19.64
CA ILE A 6 10.56 -18.88 18.51
C ILE A 6 9.62 -19.57 17.52
N ILE A 7 9.05 -18.77 16.62
CA ILE A 7 8.01 -19.20 15.68
C ILE A 7 8.65 -19.84 14.44
N GLU A 8 8.04 -20.93 13.97
CA GLU A 8 8.25 -21.48 12.63
C GLU A 8 7.13 -20.99 11.70
N VAL A 9 7.48 -20.22 10.67
CA VAL A 9 6.53 -19.84 9.61
C VAL A 9 6.46 -20.98 8.60
N ILE A 10 5.42 -21.81 8.72
CA ILE A 10 5.30 -23.04 7.90
C ILE A 10 4.78 -22.74 6.48
N ARG A 11 3.92 -21.73 6.30
CA ARG A 11 3.45 -21.33 4.98
C ARG A 11 2.90 -19.90 4.96
N ILE A 12 3.23 -19.17 3.90
CA ILE A 12 2.55 -17.95 3.46
C ILE A 12 2.06 -18.21 2.03
N LYS A 13 0.81 -17.86 1.71
CA LYS A 13 0.24 -17.99 0.36
C LYS A 13 -0.28 -16.64 -0.09
N GLN A 14 0.19 -16.17 -1.25
CA GLN A 14 -0.35 -15.02 -1.95
C GLN A 14 -1.19 -15.51 -3.13
N GLU A 15 -2.44 -15.06 -3.22
CA GLU A 15 -3.30 -15.31 -4.37
C GLU A 15 -3.23 -14.10 -5.29
N VAL A 16 -2.87 -14.34 -6.54
CA VAL A 16 -2.70 -13.30 -7.55
C VAL A 16 -3.72 -13.50 -8.66
N ARG A 17 -4.20 -12.37 -9.19
CA ARG A 17 -5.01 -12.32 -10.39
C ARG A 17 -4.32 -11.38 -11.36
N GLU A 18 -4.18 -11.82 -12.60
CA GLU A 18 -3.70 -10.95 -13.66
C GLU A 18 -4.82 -9.99 -14.05
N GLU A 19 -4.52 -8.70 -13.97
CA GLU A 19 -5.40 -7.63 -14.43
C GLU A 19 -4.69 -6.90 -15.57
N MET A 20 -5.39 -6.72 -16.68
CA MET A 20 -4.86 -6.00 -17.83
C MET A 20 -5.06 -4.50 -17.61
N VAL A 21 -3.97 -3.78 -17.38
CA VAL A 21 -3.97 -2.32 -17.30
C VAL A 21 -3.37 -1.76 -18.58
N ALA A 22 -3.85 -0.60 -19.05
CA ALA A 22 -3.30 0.04 -20.23
C ALA A 22 -1.79 0.31 -20.06
N LEU A 23 -1.02 0.12 -21.13
CA LEU A 23 0.46 0.22 -21.10
C LEU A 23 0.95 1.61 -20.68
N GLU A 24 0.20 2.65 -21.00
CA GLU A 24 0.45 4.04 -20.58
C GLU A 24 0.41 4.25 -19.06
N HIS A 25 -0.20 3.30 -18.34
CA HIS A 25 -0.28 3.27 -16.89
C HIS A 25 0.70 2.27 -16.26
N ALA A 26 1.53 1.57 -17.04
CA ALA A 26 2.49 0.62 -16.47
C ALA A 26 3.65 1.31 -15.72
N VAL A 27 3.84 2.63 -15.92
CA VAL A 27 4.91 3.42 -15.30
C VAL A 27 4.33 4.70 -14.70
N ILE A 28 4.61 4.94 -13.42
CA ILE A 28 4.20 6.16 -12.74
C ILE A 28 5.27 7.24 -12.92
N GLN A 29 4.90 8.33 -13.60
CA GLN A 29 5.78 9.51 -13.78
C GLN A 29 5.20 10.78 -13.16
N SER A 30 3.93 10.77 -12.76
CA SER A 30 3.25 11.90 -12.13
C SER A 30 2.18 11.43 -11.13
N PRO A 31 1.75 12.31 -10.21
CA PRO A 31 0.59 12.05 -9.36
C PRO A 31 -0.69 11.74 -10.16
N ASP A 32 -0.85 12.33 -11.34
CA ASP A 32 -2.00 12.06 -12.21
C ASP A 32 -1.99 10.64 -12.77
N ASN A 33 -0.81 10.09 -13.12
CA ASN A 33 -0.73 8.68 -13.52
C ASN A 33 -1.15 7.76 -12.37
N ALA A 34 -0.69 8.06 -11.15
CA ALA A 34 -1.05 7.29 -9.97
C ALA A 34 -2.55 7.36 -9.68
N ARG A 35 -3.15 8.55 -9.80
CA ARG A 35 -4.60 8.77 -9.65
C ARG A 35 -5.40 7.97 -10.68
N GLN A 36 -4.99 7.98 -11.95
CA GLN A 36 -5.69 7.24 -13.02
C GLN A 36 -5.66 5.73 -12.77
N ILE A 37 -4.54 5.19 -12.31
CA ILE A 37 -4.44 3.78 -11.92
C ILE A 37 -5.31 3.48 -10.71
N GLY A 38 -5.20 4.28 -9.65
CA GLY A 38 -6.05 4.11 -8.48
C GLY A 38 -7.53 4.07 -8.88
N ALA A 39 -7.97 5.05 -9.67
CA ALA A 39 -9.33 5.15 -10.15
C ALA A 39 -9.77 3.95 -11.00
N SER A 40 -8.91 3.34 -11.83
CA SER A 40 -9.30 2.16 -12.62
C SER A 40 -9.56 0.92 -11.76
N PHE A 41 -9.01 0.86 -10.55
CA PHE A 41 -9.24 -0.24 -9.62
C PHE A 41 -10.36 0.02 -8.62
N ILE A 42 -10.50 1.25 -8.12
CA ILE A 42 -11.40 1.56 -6.99
C ILE A 42 -12.36 2.73 -7.24
N GLY A 43 -12.29 3.40 -8.40
CA GLY A 43 -13.08 4.62 -8.66
C GLY A 43 -14.59 4.41 -8.69
N ASP A 44 -15.04 3.21 -9.07
CA ASP A 44 -16.46 2.83 -9.13
C ASP A 44 -16.94 2.07 -7.88
N ASP A 45 -16.10 1.95 -6.84
CA ASP A 45 -16.51 1.30 -5.61
C ASP A 45 -17.57 2.14 -4.85
N ASP A 46 -18.60 1.48 -4.35
CA ASP A 46 -19.68 2.10 -3.55
C ASP A 46 -19.29 2.34 -2.08
N ARG A 47 -18.05 2.00 -1.74
CA ARG A 47 -17.49 2.02 -0.38
C ARG A 47 -16.13 2.69 -0.41
N GLU A 48 -15.74 3.21 0.75
CA GLU A 48 -14.37 3.71 0.93
C GLU A 48 -13.38 2.56 0.82
N VAL A 49 -12.34 2.78 0.00
CA VAL A 49 -11.29 1.79 -0.28
C VAL A 49 -9.92 2.44 -0.16
N PHE A 50 -9.05 1.78 0.60
CA PHE A 50 -7.63 2.10 0.65
C PHE A 50 -6.87 1.10 -0.23
N LEU A 51 -6.32 1.60 -1.33
CA LEU A 51 -5.55 0.85 -2.30
C LEU A 51 -4.06 1.16 -2.14
N VAL A 52 -3.23 0.12 -2.21
CA VAL A 52 -1.78 0.21 -2.27
C VAL A 52 -1.33 -0.18 -3.67
N ILE A 53 -0.68 0.74 -4.37
CA ILE A 53 0.00 0.47 -5.64
C ILE A 53 1.46 0.17 -5.31
N MET A 54 1.95 -0.97 -5.76
CA MET A 54 3.32 -1.44 -5.54
C MET A 54 4.15 -1.18 -6.79
N LEU A 55 5.32 -0.58 -6.60
CA LEU A 55 6.20 -0.17 -7.69
C LEU A 55 7.59 -0.81 -7.54
N ASN A 56 8.26 -1.01 -8.68
CA ASN A 56 9.69 -1.31 -8.71
C ASN A 56 10.55 -0.04 -8.83
N THR A 57 11.88 -0.22 -8.84
CA THR A 57 12.87 0.88 -8.84
C THR A 57 12.83 1.78 -10.09
N LYS A 58 12.07 1.38 -11.12
CA LYS A 58 11.82 2.16 -12.33
C LYS A 58 10.41 2.77 -12.34
N ASN A 59 9.78 2.86 -11.17
CA ASN A 59 8.39 3.30 -10.96
C ASN A 59 7.37 2.51 -11.79
N ARG A 60 7.67 1.25 -12.16
CA ARG A 60 6.69 0.41 -12.85
C ARG A 60 5.78 -0.26 -11.86
N VAL A 61 4.48 -0.28 -12.15
CA VAL A 61 3.50 -1.00 -11.34
C VAL A 61 3.78 -2.50 -11.44
N ILE A 62 4.00 -3.12 -10.29
CA ILE A 62 4.23 -4.58 -10.17
C ILE A 62 3.07 -5.29 -9.48
N GLY A 63 2.13 -4.52 -8.90
CA GLY A 63 0.90 -5.04 -8.36
C GLY A 63 0.08 -3.96 -7.66
N VAL A 64 -1.15 -4.32 -7.32
CA VAL A 64 -2.05 -3.50 -6.52
C VAL A 64 -2.69 -4.36 -5.44
N HIS A 65 -3.01 -3.74 -4.30
CA HIS A 65 -3.65 -4.44 -3.19
C HIS A 65 -4.68 -3.54 -2.51
N ARG A 66 -5.93 -4.00 -2.40
CA ARG A 66 -6.98 -3.36 -1.62
C ARG A 66 -6.74 -3.67 -0.14
N ALA A 67 -5.98 -2.81 0.55
CA ALA A 67 -5.57 -3.02 1.93
C ALA A 67 -6.71 -2.80 2.93
N HIS A 68 -7.72 -2.01 2.56
CA HIS A 68 -8.92 -1.81 3.36
C HIS A 68 -10.14 -1.51 2.47
N VAL A 69 -11.32 -2.01 2.87
CA VAL A 69 -12.61 -1.76 2.22
C VAL A 69 -13.70 -1.63 3.30
N GLY A 70 -14.18 -0.43 3.64
CA GLY A 70 -15.10 -0.20 4.76
C GLY A 70 -15.11 1.24 5.26
N SER A 71 -15.88 1.57 6.31
CA SER A 71 -15.98 2.97 6.81
C SER A 71 -14.67 3.47 7.44
N VAL A 72 -14.27 4.69 7.10
CA VAL A 72 -13.11 5.45 7.61
C VAL A 72 -13.35 5.91 9.05
N ASN A 73 -13.44 4.95 9.96
CA ASN A 73 -13.07 5.21 11.35
C ASN A 73 -11.62 4.79 11.50
N SER A 74 -10.83 5.65 12.14
CA SER A 74 -9.36 5.72 12.29
C SER A 74 -8.58 4.46 12.72
N SER A 75 -9.19 3.28 12.69
CA SER A 75 -8.66 2.01 13.18
C SER A 75 -8.35 0.97 12.09
N VAL A 76 -8.70 1.17 10.81
CA VAL A 76 -8.70 0.03 9.86
C VAL A 76 -7.55 -0.03 8.85
N VAL A 77 -6.75 1.04 8.68
CA VAL A 77 -5.53 0.98 7.84
C VAL A 77 -4.29 0.78 8.72
N HIS A 78 -3.86 -0.48 8.83
CA HIS A 78 -2.69 -0.83 9.62
C HIS A 78 -1.43 -0.95 8.74
N PRO A 79 -0.33 -0.22 9.04
CA PRO A 79 0.90 -0.27 8.25
C PRO A 79 1.45 -1.68 8.00
N ARG A 80 1.38 -2.58 8.99
CA ARG A 80 1.72 -4.01 8.85
C ARG A 80 1.09 -4.67 7.61
N GLU A 81 -0.17 -4.39 7.28
CA GLU A 81 -0.85 -5.03 6.15
C GLU A 81 -0.36 -4.45 4.82
N ILE A 82 -0.11 -3.13 4.80
CA ILE A 82 0.45 -2.41 3.66
C ILE A 82 1.88 -2.88 3.36
N PHE A 83 2.73 -2.95 4.38
CA PHE A 83 4.11 -3.40 4.19
C PHE A 83 4.20 -4.88 3.90
N LYS A 84 3.29 -5.71 4.45
CA LYS A 84 3.26 -7.14 4.12
C LYS A 84 3.03 -7.37 2.63
N CYS A 85 2.06 -6.69 2.00
CA CYS A 85 1.86 -6.86 0.57
C CYS A 85 3.05 -6.31 -0.23
N ALA A 86 3.60 -5.16 0.15
CA ALA A 86 4.78 -4.58 -0.48
C ALA A 86 6.00 -5.51 -0.44
N ILE A 87 6.30 -6.07 0.75
CA ILE A 87 7.42 -7.00 0.98
C ILE A 87 7.22 -8.28 0.18
N LEU A 88 6.03 -8.90 0.24
CA LEU A 88 5.76 -10.14 -0.48
C LEU A 88 5.82 -9.97 -2.01
N ASN A 89 5.65 -8.75 -2.52
CA ASN A 89 5.76 -8.42 -3.95
C ASN A 89 7.10 -7.79 -4.36
N ASN A 90 8.08 -7.70 -3.45
CA ASN A 90 9.38 -7.06 -3.71
C ASN A 90 9.26 -5.61 -4.22
N ALA A 91 8.31 -4.85 -3.67
CA ALA A 91 8.13 -3.44 -4.01
C ALA A 91 9.29 -2.58 -3.47
N SER A 92 9.83 -1.69 -4.29
CA SER A 92 10.79 -0.67 -3.84
C SER A 92 10.11 0.58 -3.29
N CYS A 93 8.88 0.85 -3.74
CA CYS A 93 8.07 1.95 -3.25
C CYS A 93 6.59 1.60 -3.38
N ILE A 94 5.78 2.31 -2.59
CA ILE A 94 4.33 2.18 -2.60
C ILE A 94 3.68 3.54 -2.83
N ILE A 95 2.48 3.52 -3.40
CA ILE A 95 1.58 4.66 -3.42
C ILE A 95 0.30 4.25 -2.71
N ALA A 96 -0.15 5.10 -1.79
CA ALA A 96 -1.45 4.96 -1.15
C ALA A 96 -2.50 5.76 -1.94
N CYS A 97 -3.63 5.13 -2.26
CA CYS A 97 -4.79 5.76 -2.85
C CYS A 97 -6.00 5.54 -1.95
N HIS A 98 -6.78 6.59 -1.77
CA HIS A 98 -8.02 6.52 -1.02
C HIS A 98 -9.16 6.99 -1.92
N GLN A 99 -10.20 6.16 -2.04
CA GLN A 99 -11.45 6.54 -2.67
C GLN A 99 -12.48 6.97 -1.64
N HIS A 100 -13.09 8.13 -1.84
CA HIS A 100 -14.25 8.60 -1.08
C HIS A 100 -15.49 8.54 -1.99
N PRO A 101 -16.53 7.73 -1.70
CA PRO A 101 -17.75 7.66 -2.51
C PRO A 101 -18.51 9.00 -2.64
N SER A 102 -18.23 9.96 -1.75
CA SER A 102 -18.76 11.33 -1.84
C SER A 102 -18.24 12.11 -3.04
N GLY A 103 -17.09 11.72 -3.61
CA GLY A 103 -16.42 12.42 -4.70
C GLY A 103 -15.62 13.66 -4.27
N ASP A 104 -15.55 13.97 -2.97
CA ASP A 104 -14.70 15.04 -2.44
C ASP A 104 -13.26 14.52 -2.29
N PRO A 105 -12.26 15.09 -3.00
CA PRO A 105 -10.88 14.64 -2.89
C PRO A 105 -10.12 15.23 -1.68
N SER A 106 -10.78 16.04 -0.85
CA SER A 106 -10.15 16.69 0.29
C SER A 106 -9.74 15.63 1.33
N PRO A 107 -8.46 15.58 1.74
CA PRO A 107 -8.04 14.60 2.73
C PRO A 107 -8.65 14.90 4.09
N SER A 108 -9.18 13.86 4.75
CA SER A 108 -9.54 13.95 6.16
C SER A 108 -8.31 14.09 7.05
N ARG A 109 -8.51 14.43 8.32
CA ARG A 109 -7.41 14.43 9.30
C ARG A 109 -6.81 13.03 9.45
N GLU A 110 -7.65 12.01 9.38
CA GLU A 110 -7.28 10.60 9.46
C GLU A 110 -6.39 10.18 8.28
N ASP A 111 -6.67 10.66 7.06
CA ASP A 111 -5.86 10.42 5.87
C ASP A 111 -4.45 10.98 6.01
N ILE A 112 -4.34 12.20 6.57
CA ILE A 112 -3.05 12.84 6.84
C ILE A 112 -2.26 12.01 7.85
N LEU A 113 -2.88 11.61 8.97
CA LEU A 113 -2.22 10.81 10.00
C LEU A 113 -1.78 9.43 9.51
N VAL A 114 -2.58 8.78 8.65
CA VAL A 114 -2.21 7.51 8.02
C VAL A 114 -1.02 7.73 7.08
N SER A 115 -1.06 8.77 6.25
CA SER A 115 0.02 9.10 5.31
C SER A 115 1.34 9.39 6.03
N GLU A 116 1.31 10.20 7.10
CA GLU A 116 2.48 10.50 7.95
C GLU A 116 3.04 9.22 8.61
N ARG A 117 2.15 8.38 9.15
CA ARG A 117 2.54 7.11 9.77
C ARG A 117 3.20 6.16 8.77
N LEU A 118 2.66 6.05 7.58
CA LEU A 118 3.22 5.21 6.52
C LEU A 118 4.56 5.74 6.03
N HIS A 119 4.69 7.05 5.87
CA HIS A 119 5.94 7.68 5.51
C HIS A 119 7.03 7.39 6.56
N TRP A 120 6.73 7.63 7.84
CA TRP A 120 7.65 7.36 8.94
C TRP A 120 8.05 5.89 9.00
N MET A 121 7.08 4.97 8.99
CA MET A 121 7.38 3.54 9.07
C MET A 121 8.06 2.99 7.83
N GLY A 122 7.74 3.49 6.64
CA GLY A 122 8.39 3.07 5.41
C GLY A 122 9.85 3.50 5.37
N TYR A 123 10.13 4.72 5.83
CA TYR A 123 11.49 5.20 6.04
C TYR A 123 12.20 4.31 7.08
N THR A 124 11.66 4.16 8.29
CA THR A 124 12.30 3.39 9.38
C THR A 124 12.40 1.88 9.12
N GLN A 125 11.50 1.26 8.34
CA GLN A 125 11.61 -0.16 7.96
C GLN A 125 12.60 -0.40 6.81
N LEU A 126 12.91 0.61 5.99
CA LEU A 126 13.97 0.53 4.98
C LEU A 126 15.34 0.86 5.58
N ASP A 127 15.37 1.68 6.64
CA ASP A 127 16.59 2.16 7.30
C ASP A 127 17.09 1.29 8.46
N ILE A 128 16.71 0.01 8.52
CA ILE A 128 17.24 -0.95 9.52
C ILE A 128 18.70 -1.36 9.27
N ASN A 129 19.44 -0.62 8.42
CA ASN A 129 20.85 -0.83 8.12
C ASN A 129 21.75 0.41 8.38
N GLU A 130 21.27 1.48 9.00
CA GLU A 130 22.20 2.46 9.60
C GLU A 130 22.58 1.98 11.02
N GLU A 131 23.49 1.00 11.07
CA GLU A 131 24.34 0.82 12.25
C GLU A 131 25.17 2.08 12.45
N VAL A 132 25.10 2.61 13.67
CA VAL A 132 26.22 3.13 14.47
C VAL A 132 27.37 3.77 13.68
N ASP A 133 27.37 5.11 13.67
CA ASP A 133 28.55 5.93 13.98
C ASP A 133 28.14 7.11 14.87
#